data_AF-A0AA36NGE9-F1
#
_entry.id   AF-A0AA36NGE9-F1
#
_cell.length_a   1.000
_cell.length_b   1.000
_cell.length_c   1.000
_cell.angle_alpha   90.00
_cell.angle_beta   90.00
_cell.angle_gamma   90.00
#
_symmetry.space_group_name_H-M   'P 1'
#
loop_
_entity.id
_entity.type
_entity.pdbx_description
1 polymer ?
#
loop_
_entity_poly.entity_id
_entity_poly.type
_entity_poly.pdbx_seq_one_letter_code
_entity_poly.pdbx_strand_id
1 'polypeptide(L)'
;MVIMTLAGPLEPSDISGPLLCREWLINDQSELYLPEHGDLPVELGCLAKVRRWPLSSLQNLHLNKEDAAREVAHLGRNALVAVTTPSNFRRPGALAALQQVAAEAKIHIVVGTLPPVEVDFETQISAVLSDLACGFPSAASTDAKNLWPGFVGEVSGLDLAQLAVAFEAQRRQGVPVLVAGAVSRGILNFPVVWRHCAFFDVPTDSPMALKELQEFGAFVGFSAGTDVAWQDYPGRRPLRTEPDFVEAVKACGVNALISSGLRFRTDLTAFGGPGLAHALDLLKHAGVSTENVWANALSFLSFPWVAPAKPEKVTRQIECHWCGTRKMEGEHFSKMGFDYCSPSCIAKHRRAEFDPTKVRSYQG
;
A
#
# COMPACT_ATOMS: atom_id res chain seq x y z
N MET A 1 12.83 2.73 14.66
CA MET A 1 11.85 3.24 13.66
C MET A 1 12.16 2.50 12.39
N VAL A 2 11.16 2.00 11.68
CA VAL A 2 11.41 1.22 10.45
C VAL A 2 10.52 1.73 9.32
N ILE A 3 10.96 1.47 8.09
CA ILE A 3 10.16 1.62 6.87
C ILE A 3 9.74 0.23 6.43
N MET A 4 8.43 -0.03 6.40
CA MET A 4 7.93 -1.34 6.00
C MET A 4 7.85 -1.44 4.47
N THR A 5 8.65 -2.33 3.87
CA THR A 5 8.68 -2.57 2.42
C THR A 5 8.08 -3.93 2.08
N LEU A 6 7.84 -4.22 0.79
CA LEU A 6 7.44 -5.55 0.31
C LEU A 6 8.48 -6.65 0.58
N ALA A 7 9.72 -6.28 0.93
CA ALA A 7 10.77 -7.21 1.35
C ALA A 7 10.82 -7.40 2.88
N GLY A 8 10.05 -6.61 3.64
CA GLY A 8 10.06 -6.55 5.11
C GLY A 8 10.48 -5.18 5.65
N PRO A 9 10.62 -5.06 6.98
CA PRO A 9 11.06 -3.84 7.64
C PRO A 9 12.50 -3.50 7.27
N LEU A 10 12.76 -2.22 7.02
CA LEU A 10 14.05 -1.67 6.64
C LEU A 10 14.41 -0.51 7.57
N GLU A 11 15.68 -0.41 7.98
CA GLU A 11 16.15 0.76 8.71
C GLU A 11 16.31 1.94 7.74
N PRO A 12 15.91 3.18 8.10
CA PRO A 12 16.02 4.32 7.19
C PRO A 12 17.43 4.57 6.64
N SER A 13 18.47 4.21 7.40
CA SER A 13 19.88 4.34 7.01
C SER A 13 20.31 3.41 5.87
N ASP A 14 19.55 2.35 5.59
CA ASP A 14 19.87 1.38 4.54
C ASP A 14 19.43 1.88 3.14
N ILE A 15 18.62 2.94 3.09
CA ILE A 15 18.19 3.57 1.85
C ILE A 15 19.26 4.57 1.43
N SER A 16 19.64 4.53 0.17
CA SER A 16 20.69 5.40 -0.41
C SER A 16 20.34 5.92 -1.80
N GLY A 17 19.29 5.38 -2.42
CA GLY A 17 18.83 5.79 -3.74
C GLY A 17 17.77 6.90 -3.68
N PRO A 18 17.25 7.27 -4.86
CA PRO A 18 16.17 8.24 -4.97
C PRO A 18 14.90 7.78 -4.27
N LEU A 19 14.07 8.74 -3.84
CA LEU A 19 12.83 8.47 -3.12
C LEU A 19 11.64 9.19 -3.75
N LEU A 20 10.59 8.43 -4.06
CA LEU A 20 9.30 8.92 -4.55
C LEU A 20 8.17 8.46 -3.63
N CYS A 21 7.33 9.38 -3.16
CA CYS A 21 6.37 9.13 -2.09
C CYS A 21 4.94 8.83 -2.55
N ARG A 22 4.65 8.86 -3.86
CA ARG A 22 3.32 8.59 -4.38
C ARG A 22 3.36 8.20 -5.85
N GLU A 23 3.40 6.92 -6.17
CA GLU A 23 3.40 6.42 -7.56
C GLU A 23 2.36 5.33 -7.79
N TRP A 24 1.90 5.18 -9.02
CA TRP A 24 1.07 4.04 -9.41
C TRP A 24 1.86 3.17 -10.38
N LEU A 25 2.40 2.05 -9.94
CA LEU A 25 3.26 1.21 -10.79
C LEU A 25 2.50 0.08 -11.50
N ILE A 26 1.52 -0.52 -10.84
CA ILE A 26 0.67 -1.59 -11.40
C ILE A 26 -0.76 -1.27 -11.03
N ASN A 27 -1.60 -1.02 -12.03
CA ASN A 27 -3.00 -0.65 -11.81
C ASN A 27 -3.90 -1.14 -12.95
N ASP A 28 -5.19 -1.17 -12.65
CA ASP A 28 -6.25 -1.38 -13.60
C ASP A 28 -7.35 -0.35 -13.34
N GLN A 29 -7.45 0.62 -14.23
CA GLN A 29 -8.45 1.69 -14.18
C GLN A 29 -9.52 1.49 -15.26
N SER A 30 -9.75 0.27 -15.76
CA SER A 30 -10.71 0.04 -16.86
C SER A 30 -12.13 0.49 -16.55
N GLU A 31 -12.51 0.54 -15.27
CA GLU A 31 -13.82 1.08 -14.84
C GLU A 31 -14.00 2.56 -15.17
N LEU A 32 -12.91 3.30 -15.40
CA LEU A 32 -12.93 4.70 -15.80
C LEU A 32 -12.99 4.88 -17.33
N TYR A 33 -13.02 3.80 -18.11
CA TYR A 33 -12.97 3.90 -19.57
C TYR A 33 -14.17 4.65 -20.16
N LEU A 34 -13.89 5.66 -20.98
CA LEU A 34 -14.89 6.51 -21.64
C LEU A 34 -14.64 6.53 -23.16
N PRO A 35 -15.41 5.76 -23.95
CA PRO A 35 -15.16 5.57 -25.39
C PRO A 35 -15.57 6.77 -26.26
N GLU A 36 -16.06 7.87 -25.68
CA GLU A 36 -16.61 9.03 -26.39
C GLU A 36 -15.62 9.69 -27.37
N HIS A 37 -14.32 9.44 -27.20
CA HIS A 37 -13.26 9.97 -28.07
C HIS A 37 -12.62 8.92 -29.00
N GLY A 38 -13.21 7.72 -29.05
CA GLY A 38 -12.71 6.52 -29.75
C GLY A 38 -11.65 5.77 -28.93
N ASP A 39 -11.54 4.45 -29.13
CA ASP A 39 -10.46 3.65 -28.51
C ASP A 39 -9.14 3.96 -29.20
N LEU A 40 -8.37 4.88 -28.61
CA LEU A 40 -7.13 5.37 -29.21
C LEU A 40 -5.95 4.48 -28.80
N PRO A 41 -5.10 4.03 -29.75
CA PRO A 41 -3.89 3.31 -29.39
C PRO A 41 -2.89 4.24 -28.68
N VAL A 42 -2.11 3.69 -27.74
CA VAL A 42 -1.02 4.44 -27.07
C VAL A 42 0.23 4.39 -27.95
N GLU A 43 0.18 5.15 -29.04
CA GLU A 43 1.24 5.22 -30.06
C GLU A 43 1.56 6.68 -30.40
N LEU A 44 2.78 6.92 -30.91
CA LEU A 44 3.32 8.28 -31.15
C LEU A 44 2.34 9.22 -31.89
N GLY A 45 1.63 8.71 -32.89
CA GLY A 45 0.66 9.49 -33.68
C GLY A 45 -0.61 9.89 -32.91
N CYS A 46 -0.92 9.22 -31.79
CA CYS A 46 -2.13 9.44 -31.00
C CYS A 46 -1.84 9.99 -29.60
N LEU A 47 -0.59 10.05 -29.13
CA LEU A 47 -0.22 10.45 -27.77
C LEU A 47 -0.83 11.80 -27.35
N ALA A 48 -0.81 12.81 -28.22
CA ALA A 48 -1.38 14.11 -27.90
C ALA A 48 -2.89 14.02 -27.61
N LYS A 49 -3.61 13.19 -28.37
CA LYS A 49 -5.05 12.98 -28.19
C LYS A 49 -5.34 12.13 -26.95
N VAL A 50 -4.57 11.05 -26.72
CA VAL A 50 -4.69 10.21 -25.52
C VAL A 50 -4.40 11.02 -24.26
N ARG A 51 -3.36 11.86 -24.24
CA ARG A 51 -3.04 12.71 -23.09
C ARG A 51 -4.12 13.75 -22.79
N ARG A 52 -4.78 14.28 -23.83
CA ARG A 52 -5.91 15.19 -23.67
C ARG A 52 -7.16 14.48 -23.13
N TRP A 53 -7.34 13.21 -23.48
CA TRP A 53 -8.47 12.35 -23.14
C TRP A 53 -7.98 11.01 -22.55
N PRO A 54 -7.37 11.01 -21.35
CA PRO A 54 -6.64 9.84 -20.83
C PRO A 54 -7.52 8.61 -20.64
N LEU A 55 -8.83 8.80 -20.48
CA LEU A 55 -9.81 7.73 -20.29
C LEU A 55 -10.31 7.11 -21.61
N SER A 56 -9.88 7.62 -22.76
CA SER A 56 -10.30 7.15 -24.08
C SER A 56 -9.59 5.90 -24.58
N SER A 57 -8.66 5.34 -23.80
CA SER A 57 -7.87 4.18 -24.22
C SER A 57 -7.74 3.21 -23.07
N LEU A 58 -8.25 1.98 -23.23
CA LEU A 58 -8.04 0.93 -22.23
C LEU A 58 -6.54 0.70 -22.02
N GLN A 59 -5.76 0.66 -23.11
CA GLN A 59 -4.31 0.50 -23.02
C GLN A 59 -3.66 1.55 -22.11
N ASN A 60 -4.16 2.78 -22.10
CA ASN A 60 -3.63 3.86 -21.26
C ASN A 60 -3.96 3.70 -19.77
N LEU A 61 -5.08 3.05 -19.47
CA LEU A 61 -5.64 2.84 -18.13
C LEU A 61 -5.09 1.60 -17.41
N HIS A 62 -4.18 0.86 -18.04
CA HIS A 62 -3.58 -0.33 -17.47
C HIS A 62 -2.07 -0.19 -17.37
N LEU A 63 -1.54 -0.33 -16.16
CA LEU A 63 -0.12 -0.50 -15.92
C LEU A 63 0.15 -1.93 -15.45
N ASN A 64 1.09 -2.62 -16.10
CA ASN A 64 1.42 -4.01 -15.82
C ASN A 64 2.84 -4.16 -15.21
N LYS A 65 3.25 -5.41 -14.95
CA LYS A 65 4.56 -5.72 -14.37
C LYS A 65 5.70 -5.24 -15.28
N GLU A 66 5.56 -5.42 -16.59
CA GLU A 66 6.59 -5.07 -17.57
C GLU A 66 6.80 -3.56 -17.66
N ASP A 67 5.71 -2.78 -17.60
CA ASP A 67 5.72 -1.32 -17.54
C ASP A 67 6.44 -0.86 -16.28
N ALA A 68 6.07 -1.41 -15.11
CA ALA A 68 6.71 -1.11 -13.83
C ALA A 68 8.21 -1.44 -13.85
N ALA A 69 8.58 -2.64 -14.30
CA ALA A 69 9.97 -3.11 -14.34
C ALA A 69 10.86 -2.21 -15.20
N ARG A 70 10.33 -1.74 -16.34
CA ARG A 70 11.06 -0.83 -17.23
C ARG A 70 11.29 0.52 -16.58
N GLU A 71 10.27 1.11 -15.99
CA GLU A 71 10.39 2.45 -15.39
C GLU A 71 11.30 2.45 -14.16
N VAL A 72 11.19 1.45 -13.27
CA VAL A 72 12.03 1.41 -12.07
C VAL A 72 13.51 1.17 -12.38
N ALA A 73 13.82 0.54 -13.53
CA ALA A 73 15.21 0.33 -13.94
C ALA A 73 15.98 1.64 -14.13
N HIS A 74 15.28 2.75 -14.41
CA HIS A 74 15.87 4.07 -14.57
C HIS A 74 16.21 4.78 -13.24
N LEU A 75 15.63 4.35 -12.11
CA LEU A 75 15.87 4.97 -10.80
C LEU A 75 17.19 4.54 -10.14
N GLY A 76 17.76 3.41 -10.59
CA GLY A 76 18.95 2.82 -9.98
C GLY A 76 18.66 2.01 -8.72
N ARG A 77 19.70 1.35 -8.20
CA ARG A 77 19.60 0.45 -7.04
C ARG A 77 19.33 1.21 -5.75
N ASN A 78 18.68 0.54 -4.80
CA ASN A 78 18.32 1.06 -3.48
C ASN A 78 17.41 2.32 -3.51
N ALA A 79 16.75 2.59 -4.64
CA ALA A 79 15.66 3.55 -4.71
C ALA A 79 14.50 3.09 -3.82
N LEU A 80 13.72 4.03 -3.29
CA LEU A 80 12.52 3.73 -2.51
C LEU A 80 11.30 4.37 -3.19
N VAL A 81 10.31 3.55 -3.53
CA VAL A 81 9.07 4.00 -4.18
C VAL A 81 7.87 3.63 -3.32
N ALA A 82 7.10 4.62 -2.88
CA ALA A 82 5.81 4.40 -2.24
C ALA A 82 4.70 4.31 -3.29
N VAL A 83 4.12 3.13 -3.42
CA VAL A 83 3.06 2.82 -4.38
C VAL A 83 1.71 2.98 -3.71
N THR A 84 0.92 3.93 -4.21
CA THR A 84 -0.33 4.38 -3.58
C THR A 84 -1.57 3.98 -4.35
N THR A 85 -1.44 3.10 -5.36
CA THR A 85 -2.57 2.61 -6.17
C THR A 85 -3.73 2.17 -5.26
N PRO A 86 -4.89 2.85 -5.37
CA PRO A 86 -6.08 2.52 -4.59
C PRO A 86 -6.50 1.07 -4.77
N SER A 87 -7.16 0.51 -3.76
CA SER A 87 -7.54 -0.91 -3.72
C SER A 87 -8.52 -1.28 -4.83
N ASN A 88 -9.43 -0.38 -5.22
CA ASN A 88 -10.36 -0.58 -6.33
C ASN A 88 -9.63 -0.67 -7.69
N PHE A 89 -8.47 -0.03 -7.84
CA PHE A 89 -7.65 -0.11 -9.05
C PHE A 89 -6.53 -1.16 -8.96
N ARG A 90 -6.50 -1.98 -7.91
CA ARG A 90 -5.46 -2.98 -7.68
C ARG A 90 -5.83 -4.32 -8.32
N ARG A 91 -4.99 -4.79 -9.24
CA ARG A 91 -5.18 -6.10 -9.88
C ARG A 91 -4.91 -7.26 -8.91
N PRO A 92 -5.60 -8.41 -9.08
CA PRO A 92 -5.17 -9.66 -8.46
C PRO A 92 -3.70 -9.95 -8.80
N GLY A 93 -2.89 -10.28 -7.78
CA GLY A 93 -1.46 -10.54 -7.95
C GLY A 93 -0.57 -9.31 -8.12
N ALA A 94 -1.10 -8.08 -8.10
CA ALA A 94 -0.30 -6.86 -8.23
C ALA A 94 0.81 -6.76 -7.17
N LEU A 95 0.52 -7.14 -5.93
CA LEU A 95 1.50 -7.10 -4.84
C LEU A 95 2.67 -8.07 -5.06
N ALA A 96 2.37 -9.29 -5.53
CA ALA A 96 3.39 -10.28 -5.88
C ALA A 96 4.24 -9.80 -7.08
N ALA A 97 3.60 -9.19 -8.08
CA ALA A 97 4.30 -8.60 -9.21
C ALA A 97 5.22 -7.44 -8.79
N LEU A 98 4.76 -6.54 -7.91
CA LEU A 98 5.58 -5.47 -7.33
C LEU A 98 6.75 -6.03 -6.52
N GLN A 99 6.55 -7.10 -5.75
CA GLN A 99 7.66 -7.75 -5.02
C GLN A 99 8.71 -8.30 -5.98
N GLN A 100 8.31 -8.91 -7.09
CA GLN A 100 9.23 -9.37 -8.13
C GLN A 100 9.98 -8.20 -8.77
N VAL A 101 9.28 -7.12 -9.12
CA VAL A 101 9.88 -5.90 -9.68
C VAL A 101 10.92 -5.32 -8.71
N ALA A 102 10.59 -5.22 -7.42
CA ALA A 102 11.51 -4.74 -6.39
C ALA A 102 12.77 -5.60 -6.30
N ALA A 103 12.62 -6.92 -6.31
CA ALA A 103 13.74 -7.87 -6.24
C ALA A 103 14.63 -7.82 -7.50
N GLU A 104 14.02 -7.79 -8.69
CA GLU A 104 14.72 -7.75 -9.99
C GLU A 104 15.51 -6.45 -10.15
N ALA A 105 14.89 -5.30 -9.87
CA ALA A 105 15.52 -3.98 -9.99
C ALA A 105 16.40 -3.61 -8.78
N LYS A 106 16.36 -4.40 -7.70
CA LYS A 106 17.06 -4.14 -6.43
C LYS A 106 16.69 -2.78 -5.86
N ILE A 107 15.40 -2.49 -5.82
CA ILE A 107 14.81 -1.30 -5.21
C ILE A 107 13.92 -1.72 -4.04
N HIS A 108 13.50 -0.73 -3.26
CA HIS A 108 12.56 -0.88 -2.16
C HIS A 108 11.20 -0.34 -2.61
N ILE A 109 10.15 -1.13 -2.42
CA ILE A 109 8.78 -0.70 -2.68
C ILE A 109 7.99 -0.75 -1.38
N VAL A 110 7.35 0.37 -1.05
CA VAL A 110 6.39 0.49 0.05
C VAL A 110 5.00 0.52 -0.57
N VAL A 111 4.04 -0.18 0.02
CA VAL A 111 2.65 -0.20 -0.47
C VAL A 111 1.69 0.25 0.63
N GLY A 112 0.60 0.90 0.23
CA GLY A 112 -0.47 1.32 1.14
C GLY A 112 -1.52 0.23 1.35
N THR A 113 -2.16 0.25 2.52
CA THR A 113 -3.49 -0.34 2.73
C THR A 113 -4.56 0.75 2.81
N LEU A 114 -5.82 0.38 2.60
CA LEU A 114 -6.97 1.26 2.69
C LEU A 114 -8.04 0.66 3.60
N PRO A 115 -8.80 1.49 4.32
CA PRO A 115 -9.96 1.00 5.05
C PRO A 115 -10.97 0.36 4.09
N PRO A 116 -11.54 -0.81 4.43
CA PRO A 116 -12.57 -1.42 3.61
C PRO A 116 -13.82 -0.53 3.59
N VAL A 117 -14.53 -0.54 2.46
CA VAL A 117 -15.79 0.19 2.32
C VAL A 117 -16.95 -0.67 2.83
N GLU A 118 -18.06 -0.05 3.25
CA GLU A 118 -19.34 -0.72 3.57
C GLU A 118 -19.37 -1.62 4.82
N VAL A 119 -18.41 -1.48 5.75
CA VAL A 119 -18.47 -2.11 7.08
C VAL A 119 -18.46 -1.06 8.19
N ASP A 120 -18.79 -1.43 9.42
CA ASP A 120 -18.79 -0.49 10.54
C ASP A 120 -17.37 -0.01 10.90
N PHE A 121 -17.30 1.13 11.59
CA PHE A 121 -16.05 1.82 11.92
C PHE A 121 -15.00 0.93 12.61
N GLU A 122 -15.39 0.14 13.63
CA GLU A 122 -14.43 -0.70 14.36
C GLU A 122 -13.98 -1.90 13.54
N THR A 123 -14.85 -2.46 12.69
CA THR A 123 -14.47 -3.49 11.73
C THR A 123 -13.47 -2.94 10.70
N GLN A 124 -13.67 -1.72 10.19
CA GLN A 124 -12.73 -1.07 9.27
C GLN A 124 -11.35 -0.88 9.93
N ILE A 125 -11.31 -0.36 11.17
CA ILE A 125 -10.06 -0.19 11.91
C ILE A 125 -9.39 -1.54 12.13
N SER A 126 -10.13 -2.55 12.57
CA SER A 126 -9.59 -3.88 12.85
C SER A 126 -8.99 -4.51 11.60
N ALA A 127 -9.61 -4.32 10.43
CA ALA A 127 -9.06 -4.77 9.15
C ALA A 127 -7.72 -4.07 8.83
N VAL A 128 -7.67 -2.73 8.93
CA VAL A 128 -6.42 -1.97 8.68
C VAL A 128 -5.31 -2.37 9.64
N LEU A 129 -5.63 -2.51 10.94
CA LEU A 129 -4.67 -2.95 11.95
C LEU A 129 -4.19 -4.39 11.71
N SER A 130 -5.08 -5.27 11.26
CA SER A 130 -4.73 -6.64 10.88
C SER A 130 -3.79 -6.65 9.68
N ASP A 131 -4.04 -5.83 8.65
CA ASP A 131 -3.12 -5.71 7.51
C ASP A 131 -1.73 -5.24 7.94
N LEU A 132 -1.66 -4.25 8.83
CA LEU A 132 -0.39 -3.71 9.35
C LEU A 132 0.38 -4.72 10.22
N ALA A 133 -0.32 -5.55 10.99
CA ALA A 133 0.30 -6.53 11.87
C ALA A 133 0.65 -7.84 11.14
N CYS A 134 -0.29 -8.37 10.36
CA CYS A 134 -0.25 -9.72 9.79
C CYS A 134 0.10 -9.73 8.30
N GLY A 135 0.01 -8.57 7.62
CA GLY A 135 0.18 -8.46 6.17
C GLY A 135 -1.16 -8.56 5.43
N PHE A 136 -1.11 -8.35 4.12
CA PHE A 136 -2.30 -8.40 3.27
C PHE A 136 -2.93 -9.81 3.26
N PRO A 137 -4.27 -9.95 3.40
CA PRO A 137 -4.95 -11.24 3.40
C PRO A 137 -4.69 -12.08 2.15
N SER A 138 -4.57 -11.41 0.99
CA SER A 138 -4.33 -12.04 -0.30
C SER A 138 -2.92 -12.63 -0.46
N ALA A 139 -1.97 -12.30 0.44
CA ALA A 139 -0.64 -12.88 0.42
C ALA A 139 -0.62 -14.30 1.03
N ALA A 140 -1.55 -14.64 1.92
CA ALA A 140 -1.56 -15.90 2.67
C ALA A 140 -1.82 -17.14 1.79
N SER A 141 -2.40 -16.98 0.61
CA SER A 141 -2.72 -18.07 -0.33
C SER A 141 -1.64 -18.31 -1.40
N THR A 142 -0.63 -17.45 -1.45
CA THR A 142 0.47 -17.53 -2.42
C THR A 142 1.76 -17.88 -1.68
N ASP A 143 2.70 -18.60 -2.31
CA ASP A 143 4.05 -18.83 -1.75
C ASP A 143 4.85 -17.52 -1.49
N ALA A 144 4.25 -16.35 -1.74
CA ALA A 144 4.79 -15.07 -1.37
C ALA A 144 4.87 -14.94 0.15
N LYS A 145 6.05 -14.55 0.63
CA LYS A 145 6.26 -14.12 2.02
C LYS A 145 5.19 -13.09 2.39
N ASN A 146 4.74 -13.11 3.64
CA ASN A 146 3.83 -12.08 4.21
C ASN A 146 4.22 -10.70 3.68
N LEU A 147 3.32 -10.06 2.93
CA LEU A 147 3.51 -8.72 2.38
C LEU A 147 2.82 -7.75 3.31
N TRP A 148 3.55 -6.79 3.87
CA TRP A 148 3.00 -5.80 4.80
C TRP A 148 2.84 -4.42 4.13
N PRO A 149 1.76 -3.68 4.44
CA PRO A 149 1.68 -2.28 4.11
C PRO A 149 2.64 -1.45 4.97
N GLY A 150 3.15 -0.35 4.41
CA GLY A 150 3.96 0.62 5.15
C GLY A 150 3.30 1.95 5.43
N PHE A 151 2.08 2.15 4.94
CA PHE A 151 1.24 3.31 5.26
C PHE A 151 -0.24 2.99 5.03
N VAL A 152 -1.12 3.88 5.50
CA VAL A 152 -2.54 3.88 5.17
C VAL A 152 -2.80 4.95 4.11
N GLY A 153 -3.30 4.57 2.95
CA GLY A 153 -3.51 5.49 1.82
C GLY A 153 -3.48 4.77 0.47
N GLU A 154 -3.88 5.43 -0.62
CA GLU A 154 -4.27 6.85 -0.74
C GLU A 154 -5.74 7.12 -0.40
N VAL A 155 -6.00 7.97 0.62
CA VAL A 155 -7.37 8.37 1.03
C VAL A 155 -7.73 9.75 0.47
N SER A 156 -8.97 9.94 0.03
CA SER A 156 -9.47 11.27 -0.38
C SER A 156 -9.58 12.21 0.83
N GLY A 157 -9.06 13.43 0.69
CA GLY A 157 -9.17 14.47 1.73
C GLY A 157 -10.60 14.96 1.99
N LEU A 158 -11.56 14.58 1.13
CA LEU A 158 -12.99 14.88 1.28
C LEU A 158 -13.79 13.75 1.92
N ASP A 159 -13.24 12.53 1.98
CA ASP A 159 -13.90 11.37 2.58
C ASP A 159 -13.62 11.30 4.08
N LEU A 160 -14.40 12.05 4.86
CA LEU A 160 -14.24 12.12 6.31
C LEU A 160 -14.42 10.78 7.03
N ALA A 161 -15.19 9.84 6.47
CA ALA A 161 -15.41 8.53 7.08
C ALA A 161 -14.15 7.65 6.97
N GLN A 162 -13.57 7.57 5.77
CA GLN A 162 -12.32 6.86 5.54
C GLN A 162 -11.14 7.50 6.28
N LEU A 163 -11.09 8.84 6.33
CA LEU A 163 -10.10 9.58 7.09
C LEU A 163 -10.17 9.30 8.59
N ALA A 164 -11.38 9.23 9.16
CA ALA A 164 -11.55 8.90 10.58
C ALA A 164 -10.91 7.54 10.92
N VAL A 165 -11.11 6.53 10.06
CA VAL A 165 -10.49 5.21 10.25
C VAL A 165 -8.98 5.27 10.08
N ALA A 166 -8.49 5.95 9.05
CA ALA A 166 -7.05 6.09 8.80
C ALA A 166 -6.33 6.78 9.97
N PHE A 167 -6.91 7.85 10.53
CA PHE A 167 -6.33 8.55 11.68
C PHE A 167 -6.44 7.76 12.97
N GLU A 168 -7.51 6.99 13.18
CA GLU A 168 -7.60 6.12 14.35
C GLU A 168 -6.58 4.97 14.26
N ALA A 169 -6.35 4.39 13.08
CA ALA A 169 -5.28 3.42 12.85
C ALA A 169 -3.89 4.03 13.09
N GLN A 170 -3.64 5.26 12.58
CA GLN A 170 -2.43 6.03 12.86
C GLN A 170 -2.24 6.25 14.36
N ARG A 171 -3.28 6.65 15.08
CA ARG A 171 -3.20 6.89 16.52
C ARG A 171 -2.84 5.63 17.30
N ARG A 172 -3.36 4.47 16.86
CA ARG A 172 -3.11 3.17 17.52
C ARG A 172 -1.73 2.58 17.21
N GLN A 173 -1.17 2.79 16.02
CA GLN A 173 0.07 2.13 15.56
C GLN A 173 1.23 3.07 15.17
N GLY A 174 0.98 4.38 15.13
CA GLY A 174 1.93 5.38 14.63
C GLY A 174 2.17 5.30 13.11
N VAL A 175 1.34 4.57 12.36
CA VAL A 175 1.51 4.34 10.92
C VAL A 175 1.34 5.64 10.12
N PRO A 176 2.12 5.87 9.04
CA PRO A 176 1.94 7.03 8.18
C PRO A 176 0.59 7.01 7.44
N VAL A 177 0.00 8.18 7.22
CA VAL A 177 -1.25 8.34 6.46
C VAL A 177 -1.00 9.23 5.25
N LEU A 178 -1.39 8.75 4.07
CA LEU A 178 -1.31 9.50 2.83
C LEU A 178 -2.71 9.90 2.35
N VAL A 179 -2.90 11.20 2.20
CA VAL A 179 -4.12 11.85 1.73
C VAL A 179 -3.83 12.54 0.39
N ALA A 180 -4.77 12.48 -0.55
CA ALA A 180 -4.63 13.17 -1.84
C ALA A 180 -5.83 14.05 -2.19
N GLY A 181 -5.54 15.14 -2.91
CA GLY A 181 -6.53 16.07 -3.45
C GLY A 181 -7.02 17.11 -2.44
N ALA A 182 -8.24 17.61 -2.68
CA ALA A 182 -8.87 18.62 -1.81
C ALA A 182 -9.10 18.07 -0.39
N VAL A 183 -8.89 18.93 0.62
CA VAL A 183 -8.94 18.54 2.03
C VAL A 183 -10.03 19.31 2.75
N SER A 184 -10.99 18.58 3.31
CA SER A 184 -12.09 19.15 4.09
C SER A 184 -11.59 19.63 5.46
N ARG A 185 -12.04 20.82 5.91
CA ARG A 185 -11.80 21.30 7.28
C ARG A 185 -12.38 20.40 8.37
N GLY A 186 -13.30 19.50 8.02
CA GLY A 186 -13.83 18.49 8.93
C GLY A 186 -12.76 17.58 9.54
N ILE A 187 -11.59 17.46 8.91
CA ILE A 187 -10.43 16.72 9.42
C ILE A 187 -9.96 17.20 10.81
N LEU A 188 -10.16 18.48 11.13
CA LEU A 188 -9.77 19.08 12.41
C LEU A 188 -10.55 18.51 13.60
N ASN A 189 -11.65 17.79 13.34
CA ASN A 189 -12.45 17.12 14.38
C ASN A 189 -11.86 15.76 14.80
N PHE A 190 -10.81 15.28 14.13
CA PHE A 190 -10.18 14.00 14.44
C PHE A 190 -8.90 14.17 15.26
N PRO A 191 -8.57 13.20 16.13
CA PRO A 191 -7.28 13.17 16.81
C PRO A 191 -6.17 12.74 15.83
N VAL A 192 -5.62 13.70 15.09
CA VAL A 192 -4.58 13.46 14.06
C VAL A 192 -3.18 13.69 14.61
N VAL A 193 -2.22 12.82 14.25
CA VAL A 193 -0.79 13.06 14.48
C VAL A 193 -0.18 13.59 13.19
N TRP A 194 -0.30 14.91 12.98
CA TRP A 194 0.02 15.59 11.72
C TRP A 194 1.40 15.28 11.14
N ARG A 195 2.43 15.13 11.97
CA ARG A 195 3.79 14.74 11.54
C ARG A 195 3.91 13.34 10.93
N HIS A 196 2.84 12.56 10.93
CA HIS A 196 2.75 11.26 10.26
C HIS A 196 1.74 11.30 9.10
N CYS A 197 1.31 12.49 8.67
CA CYS A 197 0.41 12.69 7.55
C CYS A 197 1.15 13.35 6.37
N ALA A 198 0.87 12.88 5.16
CA ALA A 198 1.27 13.52 3.93
C ALA A 198 0.02 13.88 3.11
N PHE A 199 -0.04 15.13 2.66
CA PHE A 199 -1.12 15.64 1.80
C PHE A 199 -0.56 15.93 0.42
N PHE A 200 -0.92 15.11 -0.57
CA PHE A 200 -0.47 15.23 -1.94
C PHE A 200 -1.45 16.02 -2.80
N ASP A 201 -0.90 16.88 -3.67
CA ASP A 201 -1.63 17.51 -4.76
C ASP A 201 -2.89 18.26 -4.30
N VAL A 202 -2.80 18.94 -3.16
CA VAL A 202 -3.90 19.76 -2.63
C VAL A 202 -4.09 20.97 -3.56
N PRO A 203 -5.29 21.14 -4.16
CA PRO A 203 -5.55 22.24 -5.07
C PRO A 203 -5.70 23.57 -4.31
N THR A 204 -5.54 24.68 -5.02
CA THR A 204 -5.59 26.04 -4.42
C THR A 204 -6.98 26.42 -3.90
N ASP A 205 -8.03 25.79 -4.40
CA ASP A 205 -9.43 25.95 -3.99
C ASP A 205 -9.86 24.94 -2.89
N SER A 206 -8.92 24.15 -2.38
CA SER A 206 -9.15 23.25 -1.25
C SER A 206 -9.65 24.00 -0.01
N PRO A 207 -10.64 23.47 0.74
CA PRO A 207 -11.12 24.09 1.99
C PRO A 207 -10.03 24.32 3.03
N MET A 208 -8.99 23.49 3.04
CA MET A 208 -7.75 23.72 3.79
C MET A 208 -6.62 24.08 2.84
N ALA A 209 -5.94 25.18 3.15
CA ALA A 209 -4.79 25.65 2.39
C ALA A 209 -3.53 24.83 2.72
N LEU A 210 -2.61 24.73 1.77
CA LEU A 210 -1.32 24.04 1.96
C LEU A 210 -0.54 24.59 3.16
N LYS A 211 -0.48 25.91 3.29
CA LYS A 211 0.22 26.57 4.41
C LYS A 211 -0.36 26.17 5.77
N GLU A 212 -1.68 26.05 5.86
CA GLU A 212 -2.38 25.64 7.08
C GLU A 212 -2.00 24.19 7.46
N LEU A 213 -1.97 23.27 6.49
CA LEU A 213 -1.54 21.88 6.71
C LEU A 213 -0.07 21.81 7.19
N GLN A 214 0.81 22.65 6.64
CA GLN A 214 2.21 22.73 7.07
C GLN A 214 2.35 23.31 8.49
N GLU A 215 1.55 24.31 8.85
CA GLU A 215 1.53 24.90 10.20
C GLU A 215 1.11 23.88 11.27
N PHE A 216 0.26 22.92 10.90
CA PHE A 216 -0.05 21.76 11.75
C PHE A 216 1.10 20.73 11.83
N GLY A 217 2.14 20.87 11.00
CA GLY A 217 3.31 19.99 10.98
C GLY A 217 3.17 18.80 10.03
N ALA A 218 2.21 18.83 9.09
CA ALA A 218 2.09 17.78 8.08
C ALA A 218 3.12 17.91 6.97
N PHE A 219 3.40 16.78 6.32
CA PHE A 219 4.11 16.75 5.04
C PHE A 219 3.19 17.19 3.91
N VAL A 220 3.74 17.91 2.95
CA VAL A 220 3.03 18.31 1.74
C VAL A 220 3.75 17.73 0.54
N GLY A 221 3.00 16.99 -0.27
CA GLY A 221 3.49 16.28 -1.44
C GLY A 221 3.11 16.96 -2.74
N PHE A 222 4.04 16.95 -3.69
CA PHE A 222 3.83 17.52 -5.02
C PHE A 222 4.18 16.52 -6.11
N SER A 223 3.25 16.31 -7.04
CA SER A 223 3.52 15.55 -8.26
C SER A 223 4.09 16.46 -9.35
N ALA A 224 5.15 16.01 -10.02
CA ALA A 224 5.77 16.70 -11.14
C ALA A 224 5.00 16.51 -12.46
N GLY A 225 4.21 15.44 -12.59
CA GLY A 225 3.50 15.13 -13.82
C GLY A 225 2.54 16.24 -14.24
N THR A 226 2.71 16.73 -15.47
CA THR A 226 1.79 17.67 -16.10
C THR A 226 0.54 16.92 -16.54
N ASP A 227 -0.55 17.06 -15.80
CA ASP A 227 -1.84 16.50 -16.19
C ASP A 227 -2.45 17.31 -17.33
N VAL A 228 -1.97 17.16 -18.56
CA VAL A 228 -2.51 17.92 -19.72
C VAL A 228 -3.91 17.47 -20.16
N ALA A 229 -4.57 16.62 -19.35
CA ALA A 229 -5.92 16.16 -19.60
C ALA A 229 -6.92 17.31 -19.50
N TRP A 230 -7.85 17.34 -20.45
CA TRP A 230 -9.00 18.25 -20.42
C TRP A 230 -10.23 17.58 -19.82
N GLN A 231 -10.14 16.28 -19.58
CA GLN A 231 -11.16 15.45 -18.99
C GLN A 231 -11.04 15.47 -17.46
N ASP A 232 -12.16 15.60 -16.77
CA ASP A 232 -12.24 15.34 -15.33
C ASP A 232 -12.32 13.84 -15.05
N TYR A 233 -11.61 13.39 -14.02
CA TYR A 233 -11.61 12.00 -13.58
C TYR A 233 -11.27 11.88 -12.09
N PRO A 234 -11.66 10.79 -11.40
CA PRO A 234 -11.36 10.62 -9.97
C PRO A 234 -9.86 10.69 -9.68
N GLY A 235 -9.47 11.52 -8.72
CA GLY A 235 -8.07 11.75 -8.38
C GLY A 235 -7.27 12.50 -9.44
N ARG A 236 -7.93 13.27 -10.32
CA ARG A 236 -7.27 14.23 -11.23
C ARG A 236 -6.38 15.16 -10.41
N ARG A 237 -5.17 15.41 -10.91
CA ARG A 237 -4.19 16.24 -10.21
C ARG A 237 -4.41 17.71 -10.57
N PRO A 238 -4.07 18.65 -9.68
CA PRO A 238 -3.98 20.06 -10.06
C PRO A 238 -3.02 20.20 -11.25
N LEU A 239 -3.43 21.02 -12.23
CA LEU A 239 -2.55 21.40 -13.31
C LEU A 239 -1.35 22.14 -12.73
N ARG A 240 -0.15 21.62 -13.00
CA ARG A 240 1.09 22.25 -12.56
C ARG A 240 2.09 22.24 -13.68
N THR A 241 2.66 23.40 -13.99
CA THR A 241 3.79 23.49 -14.91
C THR A 241 5.08 23.08 -14.21
N GLU A 242 6.14 22.75 -14.96
CA GLU A 242 7.44 22.42 -14.36
C GLU A 242 7.98 23.56 -13.45
N PRO A 243 7.93 24.85 -13.85
CA PRO A 243 8.30 25.95 -12.95
C PRO A 243 7.45 25.99 -11.67
N ASP A 244 6.13 25.80 -11.78
CA ASP A 244 5.24 25.82 -10.61
C ASP A 244 5.55 24.64 -9.65
N PHE A 245 5.94 23.48 -10.18
CA PHE A 245 6.39 22.34 -9.38
C PHE A 245 7.65 22.69 -8.58
N VAL A 246 8.67 23.20 -9.25
CA VAL A 246 9.93 23.59 -8.61
C VAL A 246 9.69 24.66 -7.54
N GLU A 247 8.92 25.71 -7.86
CA GLU A 247 8.65 26.78 -6.91
C GLU A 247 7.81 26.31 -5.71
N ALA A 248 6.85 25.41 -5.91
CA ALA A 248 6.09 24.83 -4.82
C ALA A 248 6.96 23.99 -3.87
N VAL A 249 7.88 23.18 -4.41
CA VAL A 249 8.82 22.39 -3.60
C VAL A 249 9.74 23.32 -2.79
N LYS A 250 10.30 24.36 -3.43
CA LYS A 250 11.13 25.37 -2.75
C LYS A 250 10.37 26.10 -1.65
N ALA A 251 9.16 26.57 -1.94
CA ALA A 251 8.32 27.31 -1.01
C ALA A 251 7.90 26.46 0.19
N CYS A 252 7.69 25.17 -0.02
CA CYS A 252 7.32 24.23 1.05
C CYS A 252 8.48 23.92 2.01
N GLY A 253 9.72 23.92 1.51
CA GLY A 253 10.92 23.78 2.32
C GLY A 253 10.98 22.47 3.11
N VAL A 254 11.00 22.56 4.45
CA VAL A 254 11.37 21.46 5.36
C VAL A 254 10.35 20.33 5.51
N ASN A 255 9.16 20.42 4.90
CA ASN A 255 8.14 19.35 4.94
C ASN A 255 7.69 18.90 3.53
N ALA A 256 8.49 19.20 2.50
CA ALA A 256 8.17 18.82 1.12
C ALA A 256 8.44 17.34 0.85
N LEU A 257 7.51 16.70 0.13
CA LEU A 257 7.64 15.39 -0.49
C LEU A 257 7.41 15.52 -2.00
N ILE A 258 7.94 14.57 -2.77
CA ILE A 258 7.80 14.58 -4.23
C ILE A 258 7.29 13.26 -4.78
N SER A 259 6.71 13.37 -5.97
CA SER A 259 6.22 12.29 -6.80
C SER A 259 6.43 12.67 -8.26
N SER A 260 6.67 11.69 -9.13
CA SER A 260 6.59 11.87 -10.58
C SER A 260 5.14 12.01 -11.04
N GLY A 261 4.21 11.42 -10.29
CA GLY A 261 2.79 11.36 -10.57
C GLY A 261 2.48 10.38 -11.69
N LEU A 262 3.24 9.30 -11.79
CA LEU A 262 3.01 8.27 -12.79
C LEU A 262 1.69 7.56 -12.50
N ARG A 263 0.75 7.57 -13.47
CA ARG A 263 -0.58 6.97 -13.34
C ARG A 263 -1.04 6.23 -14.59
N PHE A 264 -0.74 6.77 -15.76
CA PHE A 264 -1.17 6.25 -17.06
C PHE A 264 0.02 5.78 -17.89
N ARG A 265 -0.23 4.94 -18.91
CA ARG A 265 0.86 4.53 -19.82
C ARG A 265 1.53 5.70 -20.53
N THR A 266 0.78 6.74 -20.89
CA THR A 266 1.34 7.95 -21.49
C THR A 266 2.33 8.71 -20.61
N ASP A 267 2.40 8.37 -19.31
CA ASP A 267 3.35 8.92 -18.36
C ASP A 267 4.70 8.17 -18.40
N LEU A 268 4.74 6.96 -18.94
CA LEU A 268 5.94 6.13 -19.03
C LEU A 268 6.88 6.63 -20.13
N THR A 269 8.18 6.53 -19.90
CA THR A 269 9.23 6.89 -20.87
C THR A 269 9.08 6.15 -22.20
N ALA A 270 8.69 4.88 -22.15
CA ALA A 270 8.48 4.05 -23.34
C ALA A 270 7.35 4.53 -24.26
N PHE A 271 6.42 5.32 -23.74
CA PHE A 271 5.32 5.91 -24.49
C PHE A 271 5.47 7.44 -24.58
N GLY A 272 6.72 7.93 -24.52
CA GLY A 272 7.09 9.33 -24.68
C GLY A 272 6.74 10.23 -23.49
N GLY A 273 6.38 9.63 -22.35
CA GLY A 273 6.10 10.32 -21.09
C GLY A 273 7.35 10.68 -20.29
N PRO A 274 7.18 11.44 -19.19
CA PRO A 274 8.28 11.89 -18.34
C PRO A 274 8.96 10.76 -17.53
N GLY A 275 8.23 9.70 -17.17
CA GLY A 275 8.73 8.60 -16.34
C GLY A 275 8.99 8.95 -14.88
N LEU A 276 9.46 7.96 -14.12
CA LEU A 276 9.64 8.07 -12.66
C LEU A 276 10.72 9.09 -12.23
N ALA A 277 11.78 9.24 -13.02
CA ALA A 277 12.91 10.10 -12.64
C ALA A 277 12.60 11.61 -12.77
N HIS A 278 11.52 11.97 -13.45
CA HIS A 278 11.24 13.34 -13.89
C HIS A 278 11.22 14.37 -12.76
N ALA A 279 10.56 14.07 -11.63
CA ALA A 279 10.49 15.00 -10.50
C ALA A 279 11.89 15.36 -9.96
N LEU A 280 12.77 14.36 -9.88
CA LEU A 280 14.14 14.52 -9.41
C LEU A 280 14.98 15.29 -10.43
N ASP A 281 14.81 14.98 -11.72
CA ASP A 281 15.48 15.69 -12.79
C ASP A 281 15.10 17.17 -12.81
N LEU A 282 13.83 17.53 -12.65
CA LEU A 282 13.40 18.93 -12.57
C LEU A 282 14.08 19.67 -11.41
N LEU A 283 14.13 19.08 -10.22
CA LEU A 283 14.79 19.69 -9.07
C LEU A 283 16.28 19.87 -9.31
N LYS A 284 16.93 18.85 -9.89
CA LYS A 284 18.36 18.89 -10.23
C LYS A 284 18.66 19.99 -11.26
N HIS A 285 17.87 20.10 -12.33
CA HIS A 285 18.03 21.14 -13.35
C HIS A 285 17.81 22.54 -12.77
N ALA A 286 16.89 22.68 -11.81
CA ALA A 286 16.64 23.93 -11.12
C ALA A 286 17.64 24.27 -10.00
N GLY A 287 18.65 23.41 -9.75
CA GLY A 287 19.63 23.60 -8.69
C GLY A 287 19.05 23.48 -7.27
N VAL A 288 17.92 22.77 -7.11
CA VAL A 288 17.29 22.53 -5.81
C VAL A 288 17.88 21.27 -5.20
N SER A 289 18.46 21.39 -3.99
CA SER A 289 18.94 20.22 -3.24
C SER A 289 17.78 19.28 -2.89
N THR A 290 17.97 17.99 -3.14
CA THR A 290 16.99 16.94 -2.83
C THR A 290 17.21 16.33 -1.44
N GLU A 291 18.23 16.74 -0.69
CA GLU A 291 18.57 16.17 0.62
C GLU A 291 17.42 16.32 1.63
N ASN A 292 16.79 17.49 1.70
CA ASN A 292 15.65 17.73 2.59
C ASN A 292 14.44 16.89 2.19
N VAL A 293 14.12 16.85 0.88
CA VAL A 293 13.02 16.04 0.36
C VAL A 293 13.23 14.57 0.69
N TRP A 294 14.46 14.09 0.54
CA TRP A 294 14.86 12.73 0.88
C TRP A 294 14.72 12.44 2.38
N ALA A 295 15.25 13.31 3.25
CA ALA A 295 15.14 13.16 4.70
C ALA A 295 13.69 13.19 5.18
N ASN A 296 12.87 14.08 4.60
CA ASN A 296 11.44 14.18 4.90
C ASN A 296 10.69 12.90 4.53
N ALA A 297 11.00 12.36 3.36
CA ALA A 297 10.37 11.15 2.89
C ALA A 297 10.72 9.92 3.74
N LEU A 298 11.97 9.81 4.18
CA LEU A 298 12.36 8.81 5.17
C LEU A 298 11.62 9.01 6.50
N SER A 299 11.55 10.25 6.99
CA SER A 299 10.85 10.58 8.23
C SER A 299 9.36 10.26 8.14
N PHE A 300 8.72 10.57 7.01
CA PHE A 300 7.32 10.30 6.76
C PHE A 300 7.02 8.80 6.77
N LEU A 301 7.79 8.01 6.03
CA LEU A 301 7.55 6.57 5.88
C LEU A 301 8.01 5.74 7.09
N SER A 302 8.73 6.34 8.04
CA SER A 302 9.23 5.67 9.23
C SER A 302 8.20 5.65 10.36
N PHE A 303 7.98 4.49 10.97
CA PHE A 303 7.10 4.36 12.13
C PHE A 303 7.58 3.30 13.14
N PRO A 304 7.09 3.29 14.40
CA PRO A 304 7.58 2.40 15.45
C PRO A 304 6.92 1.01 15.37
N TRP A 305 7.04 0.34 14.23
CA TRP A 305 6.48 -1.00 14.06
C TRP A 305 7.15 -2.01 14.99
N VAL A 306 6.34 -2.89 15.58
CA VAL A 306 6.79 -4.00 16.41
C VAL A 306 6.30 -5.29 15.80
N ALA A 307 7.22 -6.22 15.54
CA ALA A 307 6.85 -7.53 15.04
C ALA A 307 5.87 -8.22 16.01
N PRO A 308 4.78 -8.82 15.51
CA PRO A 308 3.92 -9.64 16.36
C PRO A 308 4.76 -10.69 17.08
N ALA A 309 4.45 -10.93 18.35
CA ALA A 309 5.04 -12.06 19.06
C ALA A 309 4.81 -13.33 18.22
N LYS A 310 5.85 -14.16 18.08
CA LYS A 310 5.68 -15.46 17.43
C LYS A 310 4.51 -16.16 18.12
N PRO A 311 3.53 -16.70 17.38
CA PRO A 311 2.41 -17.37 18.01
C PRO A 311 2.98 -18.39 18.98
N GLU A 312 2.59 -18.28 20.26
CA GLU A 312 2.93 -19.31 21.22
C GLU A 312 2.39 -20.59 20.62
N LYS A 313 3.27 -21.59 20.43
CA LYS A 313 2.80 -22.92 20.09
C LYS A 313 1.91 -23.32 21.26
N VAL A 314 0.60 -23.23 21.07
CA VAL A 314 -0.36 -23.75 22.02
C VAL A 314 -0.22 -25.25 21.94
N THR A 315 0.73 -25.78 22.71
CA THR A 315 0.96 -27.21 22.80
C THR A 315 -0.12 -27.76 23.69
N ARG A 316 -1.29 -28.05 23.12
CA ARG A 316 -2.30 -28.80 23.85
C ARG A 316 -1.81 -30.23 23.98
N GLN A 317 -1.83 -30.72 25.21
CA GLN A 317 -1.63 -32.13 25.45
C GLN A 317 -2.99 -32.82 25.31
N ILE A 318 -3.08 -33.71 24.34
CA ILE A 318 -4.25 -34.55 24.13
C ILE A 318 -4.01 -35.88 24.85
N GLU A 319 -4.99 -36.27 25.65
CA GLU A 319 -4.93 -37.51 26.42
C GLU A 319 -5.44 -38.68 25.56
N CYS A 320 -4.64 -39.74 25.45
CA CYS A 320 -5.02 -40.94 24.72
C CYS A 320 -6.25 -41.58 25.36
N HIS A 321 -7.34 -41.72 24.59
CA HIS A 321 -8.59 -42.30 25.05
C HIS A 321 -8.48 -43.78 25.49
N TRP A 322 -7.44 -44.48 25.03
CA TRP A 322 -7.23 -45.88 25.38
C TRP A 322 -6.37 -46.07 26.62
N CYS A 323 -5.24 -45.35 26.73
CA CYS A 323 -4.24 -45.60 27.78
C CYS A 323 -3.95 -44.40 28.68
N GLY A 324 -4.64 -43.27 28.50
CA GLY A 324 -4.43 -42.05 29.30
C GLY A 324 -3.10 -41.33 29.05
N THR A 325 -2.26 -41.84 28.14
CA THR A 325 -0.97 -41.18 27.84
C THR A 325 -1.21 -39.86 27.12
N ARG A 326 -0.68 -38.78 27.67
CA ARG A 326 -0.74 -37.45 27.04
C ARG A 326 0.29 -37.31 25.93
N LYS A 327 -0.15 -36.82 24.78
CA LYS A 327 0.67 -36.52 23.60
C LYS A 327 0.44 -35.09 23.15
N MET A 328 1.44 -34.51 22.51
CA MET A 328 1.30 -33.18 21.93
C MET A 328 0.29 -33.24 20.77
N GLU A 329 -0.55 -32.21 20.65
CA GLU A 329 -1.39 -32.01 19.47
C GLU A 329 -0.50 -32.00 18.21
N GLY A 330 -0.80 -32.88 17.26
CA GLY A 330 0.06 -33.19 16.09
C GLY A 330 0.91 -34.47 16.20
N GLU A 331 1.12 -35.03 17.39
CA GLU A 331 1.85 -36.31 17.62
C GLU A 331 0.93 -37.49 17.99
N HIS A 332 -0.39 -37.31 17.86
CA HIS A 332 -1.40 -38.31 18.15
C HIS A 332 -2.08 -38.77 16.86
N PHE A 333 -2.87 -39.83 16.96
CA PHE A 333 -3.71 -40.33 15.88
C PHE A 333 -5.16 -40.12 16.29
N SER A 334 -6.01 -39.57 15.42
CA SER A 334 -7.44 -39.42 15.68
C SER A 334 -8.25 -40.35 14.77
N LYS A 335 -9.27 -41.01 15.32
CA LYS A 335 -10.21 -41.83 14.55
C LYS A 335 -11.58 -41.88 15.22
N MET A 336 -12.64 -41.55 14.48
CA MET A 336 -14.04 -41.54 14.95
C MET A 336 -14.26 -40.69 16.22
N GLY A 337 -13.59 -39.54 16.34
CA GLY A 337 -13.70 -38.66 17.51
C GLY A 337 -12.90 -39.09 18.74
N PHE A 338 -12.09 -40.15 18.65
CA PHE A 338 -11.17 -40.58 19.71
C PHE A 338 -9.72 -40.30 19.32
N ASP A 339 -8.91 -39.93 20.30
CA ASP A 339 -7.48 -39.67 20.15
C ASP A 339 -6.61 -40.76 20.78
N TYR A 340 -5.52 -41.11 20.11
CA TYR A 340 -4.63 -42.21 20.50
C TYR A 340 -3.17 -41.78 20.43
N CYS A 341 -2.38 -42.18 21.43
CA CYS A 341 -0.96 -41.88 21.45
C CYS A 341 -0.11 -42.71 20.45
N SER A 342 -0.66 -43.78 19.88
CA SER A 342 0.03 -44.63 18.90
C SER A 342 -0.94 -45.51 18.09
N PRO A 343 -0.51 -46.06 16.94
CA PRO A 343 -1.31 -47.01 16.15
C PRO A 343 -1.66 -48.28 16.94
N SER A 344 -0.81 -48.66 17.90
CA SER A 344 -1.05 -49.82 18.77
C SER A 344 -2.28 -49.63 19.67
N CYS A 345 -2.51 -48.41 20.18
CA CYS A 345 -3.68 -48.10 21.00
C CYS A 345 -4.97 -48.12 20.17
N ILE A 346 -4.90 -47.67 18.91
CA ILE A 346 -6.00 -47.80 17.96
C ILE A 346 -6.35 -49.29 17.74
N ALA A 347 -5.34 -50.13 17.51
CA ALA A 347 -5.54 -51.55 17.26
C ALA A 347 -6.14 -52.28 18.48
N LYS A 348 -5.68 -51.93 19.69
CA LYS A 348 -6.23 -52.47 20.94
C LYS A 348 -7.68 -52.04 21.15
N HIS A 349 -7.99 -50.76 20.94
CA HIS A 349 -9.35 -50.27 21.07
C HIS A 349 -10.31 -50.94 20.07
N ARG A 350 -9.89 -51.17 18.82
CA ARG A 350 -10.70 -51.91 17.82
C ARG A 350 -11.01 -53.36 18.21
N ARG A 351 -10.15 -53.99 19.01
CA ARG A 351 -10.32 -55.38 19.46
C ARG A 351 -11.13 -55.48 20.75
N ALA A 352 -11.27 -54.38 21.48
CA ALA A 352 -12.22 -54.32 22.59
C ALA A 352 -13.63 -54.28 22.00
N GLU A 353 -14.51 -55.16 22.48
CA GLU A 353 -15.92 -55.11 22.12
C GLU A 353 -16.48 -53.74 22.52
N PHE A 354 -16.84 -52.96 21.52
CA PHE A 354 -17.31 -51.59 21.70
C PHE A 354 -18.76 -51.64 22.19
N ASP A 355 -19.01 -51.18 23.40
CA ASP A 355 -20.36 -50.93 23.91
C ASP A 355 -20.72 -49.45 23.65
N PRO A 356 -21.47 -49.14 22.57
CA PRO A 356 -21.81 -47.77 22.20
C PRO A 356 -22.65 -47.04 23.26
N THR A 357 -23.22 -47.76 24.24
CA THR A 357 -24.05 -47.14 25.30
C THR A 357 -23.23 -46.48 26.41
N LYS A 358 -21.92 -46.75 26.49
CA LYS A 358 -21.01 -46.18 27.51
C LYS A 358 -20.23 -44.96 27.04
N VAL A 359 -20.40 -44.54 25.78
CA VAL A 359 -19.78 -43.33 25.27
C VAL A 359 -20.48 -42.15 25.93
N ARG A 360 -19.85 -41.54 26.94
CA ARG A 360 -20.31 -40.27 27.49
C ARG A 360 -20.44 -39.30 26.32
N SER A 361 -21.66 -38.83 26.09
CA SER A 361 -21.92 -37.73 25.18
C SER A 361 -21.02 -36.56 25.57
N TYR A 362 -20.00 -36.30 24.74
CA TYR A 362 -19.30 -35.03 24.74
C TYR A 362 -20.33 -33.99 24.31
N GLN A 363 -20.98 -33.34 25.29
CA GLN A 363 -21.51 -32.01 25.08
C GLN A 363 -20.28 -31.09 25.07
N GLY A 364 -19.85 -30.75 23.86
CA GLY A 364 -18.86 -29.68 23.63
C GLY A 364 -19.43 -28.33 24.02
#